data_AF-G4YJF6-F1
#
_entry.id   AF-G4YJF6-F1
#
_cell.length_a   1.000
_cell.length_b   1.000
_cell.length_c   1.000
_cell.angle_alpha   90.00
_cell.angle_beta   90.00
_cell.angle_gamma   90.00
#
_symmetry.space_group_name_H-M   'P 1'
#
loop_
_entity.id
_entity.type
_entity.pdbx_description
1 polymer ?
#
loop_
_entity_poly.entity_id
_entity_poly.type
_entity_poly.pdbx_seq_one_letter_code
_entity_poly.pdbx_strand_id
1 'polypeptide(L)'
;MKPVPVTSSGGSVPSSPGYWPQNGASPRGQPGRIIAGNPPTTSVPQTGVPPHSIPITTSAPMNGGQQPQPRKRARPAQRAVTMLDDNGQPVNVTALMADLKKERDEKAALEEKNNALRKRLQRMLIENDEVRVRAKNEVTAAQEKTKREVTEAQNQLAAARAQLRLQDRGPDAQLERVKKAEAERTGMLNTRYRSECRIATVDAQRILDSVVGMFRTKLRQVGRMARENTNKHDLEVACDGVRRLAFMTLFSMTHDFTFYTSAALHSQEPVHHTLEQEQFLDLFGNSLCHEERAGLFYVATAPMLVVFDPSAESVVLRCQWAEQNALRDLARNFRF
;
A
#
# COMPACT_ATOMS: atom_id res chain seq x y z
N MET A 1 47.63 -69.14 -10.57
CA MET A 1 47.78 -69.25 -12.03
C MET A 1 46.58 -68.59 -12.70
N LYS A 2 46.85 -67.86 -13.80
CA LYS A 2 46.01 -67.07 -14.75
C LYS A 2 44.70 -67.75 -15.23
N PRO A 3 43.79 -67.10 -16.02
CA PRO A 3 43.42 -65.67 -16.16
C PRO A 3 41.89 -65.39 -16.39
N VAL A 4 41.60 -64.09 -16.55
CA VAL A 4 40.40 -63.30 -16.97
C VAL A 4 39.56 -63.85 -18.18
N PRO A 5 38.33 -63.35 -18.47
CA PRO A 5 38.19 -62.11 -19.26
C PRO A 5 37.07 -61.11 -18.87
N VAL A 6 37.32 -59.92 -19.41
CA VAL A 6 36.63 -58.63 -19.43
C VAL A 6 35.25 -58.69 -20.10
N THR A 7 34.32 -57.82 -19.69
CA THR A 7 33.47 -57.09 -20.66
C THR A 7 32.98 -55.76 -20.09
N SER A 8 33.41 -54.70 -20.76
CA SER A 8 32.91 -53.33 -20.67
C SER A 8 31.68 -53.15 -21.56
N SER A 9 30.64 -52.51 -21.04
CA SER A 9 29.69 -51.66 -21.78
C SER A 9 28.99 -50.85 -20.68
N GLY A 10 28.71 -49.56 -20.77
CA GLY A 10 28.39 -48.68 -21.88
C GLY A 10 27.43 -47.69 -21.25
N GLY A 11 27.69 -46.39 -21.41
CA GLY A 11 27.04 -45.35 -20.62
C GLY A 11 25.52 -45.28 -20.75
N SER A 12 24.88 -44.64 -19.78
CA SER A 12 23.52 -44.13 -19.90
C SER A 12 23.41 -42.82 -19.13
N VAL A 13 23.32 -41.74 -19.90
CA VAL A 13 23.00 -40.37 -19.47
C VAL A 13 21.50 -40.32 -19.13
N PRO A 14 21.06 -39.68 -18.04
CA PRO A 14 19.67 -39.29 -17.91
C PRO A 14 19.41 -37.95 -18.61
N SER A 15 18.53 -38.02 -19.60
CA SER A 15 17.97 -36.96 -20.41
C SER A 15 17.26 -35.87 -19.59
N SER A 16 17.55 -34.60 -19.89
CA SER A 16 16.74 -33.46 -19.48
C SER A 16 15.52 -33.31 -20.42
N PRO A 17 14.32 -32.94 -19.94
CA PRO A 17 13.16 -32.73 -20.80
C PRO A 17 13.24 -31.39 -21.53
N GLY A 18 12.99 -31.42 -22.84
CA GLY A 18 12.86 -30.25 -23.69
C GLY A 18 11.55 -29.49 -23.46
N TYR A 19 11.64 -28.16 -23.50
CA TYR A 19 10.47 -27.28 -23.64
C TYR A 19 10.39 -26.76 -25.07
N TRP A 20 9.19 -26.93 -25.66
CA TRP A 20 8.80 -26.47 -26.99
C TRP A 20 8.64 -24.94 -27.06
N PRO A 21 8.82 -24.32 -28.23
CA PRO A 21 8.51 -22.92 -28.47
C PRO A 21 7.03 -22.74 -28.84
N GLN A 22 6.36 -21.74 -28.28
CA GLN A 22 4.99 -21.39 -28.65
C GLN A 22 4.97 -20.12 -29.51
N ASN A 23 4.81 -20.31 -30.82
CA ASN A 23 4.26 -19.29 -31.71
C ASN A 23 2.75 -19.21 -31.47
N GLY A 24 2.22 -18.00 -31.30
CA GLY A 24 0.79 -17.74 -31.24
C GLY A 24 0.48 -16.39 -31.87
N ALA A 25 0.03 -16.41 -33.12
CA ALA A 25 -0.59 -15.27 -33.78
C ALA A 25 -1.99 -15.00 -33.22
N SER A 26 -2.38 -13.72 -33.24
CA SER A 26 -3.67 -13.03 -32.99
C SER A 26 -4.92 -13.76 -33.57
N PRO A 27 -6.22 -13.33 -33.38
CA PRO A 27 -6.74 -12.03 -32.93
C PRO A 27 -8.04 -12.07 -32.06
N ARG A 28 -8.48 -10.93 -31.50
CA ARG A 28 -9.90 -10.51 -31.47
C ARG A 28 -10.09 -9.16 -30.77
N GLY A 29 -10.76 -8.24 -31.46
CA GLY A 29 -11.44 -7.12 -30.81
C GLY A 29 -12.79 -7.55 -30.25
N GLN A 30 -13.21 -6.90 -29.18
CA GLN A 30 -14.53 -6.25 -29.08
C GLN A 30 -14.54 -5.28 -27.88
N PRO A 31 -15.39 -4.22 -27.95
CA PRO A 31 -15.41 -3.13 -26.98
C PRO A 31 -16.48 -3.34 -25.90
N GLY A 32 -16.30 -2.67 -24.75
CA GLY A 32 -17.40 -2.25 -23.89
C GLY A 32 -17.45 -2.90 -22.50
N ARG A 33 -17.08 -2.13 -21.48
CA ARG A 33 -17.87 -2.03 -20.24
C ARG A 33 -17.52 -0.76 -19.46
N ILE A 34 -18.58 0.00 -19.18
CA ILE A 34 -18.64 1.20 -18.35
C ILE A 34 -18.61 0.77 -16.89
N ILE A 35 -17.73 1.36 -16.04
CA ILE A 35 -17.99 1.58 -14.61
C ILE A 35 -17.38 2.93 -14.19
N ALA A 36 -18.18 3.65 -13.39
CA ALA A 36 -18.07 5.03 -12.96
C ALA A 36 -17.00 5.33 -11.89
N GLY A 37 -16.57 6.60 -11.85
CA GLY A 37 -16.56 7.44 -10.64
C GLY A 37 -15.50 7.19 -9.56
N ASN A 38 -14.42 7.97 -9.54
CA ASN A 38 -14.23 9.11 -8.63
C ASN A 38 -12.79 9.68 -8.71
N PRO A 39 -12.60 11.00 -8.50
CA PRO A 39 -11.31 11.67 -8.65
C PRO A 39 -10.52 11.71 -7.33
N PRO A 40 -9.17 11.82 -7.37
CA PRO A 40 -8.42 12.18 -6.18
C PRO A 40 -8.42 13.70 -5.98
N THR A 41 -8.93 14.08 -4.82
CA THR A 41 -8.70 15.32 -4.07
C THR A 41 -7.23 15.73 -4.06
N THR A 42 -6.94 17.01 -4.32
CA THR A 42 -5.73 17.65 -3.81
C THR A 42 -5.98 19.13 -3.48
N SER A 43 -5.65 19.43 -2.23
CA SER A 43 -5.62 20.66 -1.44
C SER A 43 -5.52 22.04 -2.13
N VAL A 44 -6.37 22.94 -1.63
CA VAL A 44 -6.29 24.41 -1.65
C VAL A 44 -5.10 24.89 -0.77
N PRO A 45 -4.52 26.07 -1.09
CA PRO A 45 -4.52 27.13 -0.08
C PRO A 45 -5.12 28.45 -0.60
N GLN A 46 -5.88 29.09 0.29
CA GLN A 46 -6.52 30.40 0.13
C GLN A 46 -5.52 31.55 0.25
N THR A 47 -5.61 32.50 -0.66
CA THR A 47 -5.47 33.96 -0.45
C THR A 47 -6.32 34.60 -1.58
N GLY A 48 -7.20 35.58 -1.42
CA GLY A 48 -7.39 36.61 -0.41
C GLY A 48 -7.44 37.96 -1.13
N VAL A 49 -8.66 38.51 -1.27
CA VAL A 49 -9.01 39.91 -1.66
C VAL A 49 -9.23 40.21 -3.18
N PRO A 50 -10.43 40.69 -3.58
CA PRO A 50 -10.66 41.36 -4.86
C PRO A 50 -10.58 42.90 -4.71
N PRO A 51 -10.20 43.69 -5.72
CA PRO A 51 -10.38 45.13 -5.64
C PRO A 51 -11.79 45.56 -6.06
N HIS A 52 -12.33 46.43 -5.22
CA HIS A 52 -13.58 47.17 -5.31
C HIS A 52 -13.55 48.25 -6.41
N SER A 53 -14.70 48.44 -7.07
CA SER A 53 -15.23 49.72 -7.57
C SER A 53 -15.16 50.79 -6.44
N ILE A 54 -15.10 52.11 -6.62
CA ILE A 54 -16.13 53.06 -7.08
C ILE A 54 -15.48 54.51 -7.18
N PRO A 55 -16.19 55.66 -7.30
CA PRO A 55 -16.31 56.55 -8.48
C PRO A 55 -15.71 57.98 -8.29
N ILE A 56 -16.07 58.92 -9.19
CA ILE A 56 -16.62 60.29 -8.96
C ILE A 56 -16.05 61.28 -10.00
N THR A 57 -16.81 61.69 -11.03
CA THR A 57 -17.79 62.81 -11.18
C THR A 57 -17.19 64.07 -11.81
N THR A 58 -17.75 64.44 -12.97
CA THR A 58 -18.00 65.78 -13.53
C THR A 58 -16.97 66.90 -13.40
N SER A 59 -16.60 67.47 -14.55
CA SER A 59 -16.92 68.88 -14.85
C SER A 59 -16.69 69.18 -16.33
N ALA A 60 -17.76 69.57 -17.01
CA ALA A 60 -17.66 70.50 -18.13
C ALA A 60 -17.44 71.91 -17.55
N PRO A 61 -16.81 72.80 -18.32
CA PRO A 61 -17.38 74.12 -18.48
C PRO A 61 -17.61 74.47 -19.94
N MET A 62 -18.77 75.07 -20.15
CA MET A 62 -19.09 75.88 -21.31
C MET A 62 -18.05 76.99 -21.47
N ASN A 63 -17.73 77.35 -22.72
CA ASN A 63 -17.60 78.76 -23.03
C ASN A 63 -18.06 79.03 -24.46
N GLY A 64 -19.12 79.85 -24.55
CA GLY A 64 -19.64 80.38 -25.80
C GLY A 64 -18.79 81.56 -26.24
N GLY A 65 -18.57 81.65 -27.55
CA GLY A 65 -18.05 82.84 -28.22
C GLY A 65 -18.87 83.09 -29.47
N GLN A 66 -19.88 83.96 -29.34
CA GLN A 66 -20.62 84.54 -30.46
C GLN A 66 -19.67 85.35 -31.35
N GLN A 67 -19.78 85.18 -32.67
CA GLN A 67 -19.73 86.29 -33.65
C GLN A 67 -20.09 85.79 -35.06
N PRO A 68 -20.53 86.66 -35.99
CA PRO A 68 -21.88 86.61 -36.51
C PRO A 68 -21.97 86.15 -37.98
N GLN A 69 -23.19 85.75 -38.36
CA GLN A 69 -23.63 85.54 -39.73
C GLN A 69 -23.19 86.66 -40.70
N PRO A 70 -22.93 86.30 -41.97
CA PRO A 70 -23.40 87.08 -43.09
C PRO A 70 -24.59 86.37 -43.76
N ARG A 71 -25.71 87.10 -43.81
CA ARG A 71 -26.91 86.77 -44.59
C ARG A 71 -26.63 86.87 -46.11
N LYS A 72 -27.38 86.05 -46.86
CA LYS A 72 -27.73 86.11 -48.31
C LYS A 72 -26.75 85.49 -49.31
N ARG A 73 -27.11 84.30 -49.80
CA ARG A 73 -27.79 84.13 -51.11
C ARG A 73 -28.45 82.75 -51.19
N ALA A 74 -29.77 82.76 -51.40
CA ALA A 74 -30.50 81.58 -51.83
C ALA A 74 -30.39 81.45 -53.36
N ARG A 75 -30.40 80.19 -53.81
CA ARG A 75 -30.56 79.61 -55.17
C ARG A 75 -29.30 79.30 -55.98
N PRO A 76 -29.37 78.30 -56.88
CA PRO A 76 -30.51 77.41 -57.19
C PRO A 76 -30.25 75.96 -56.73
N ALA A 77 -31.34 75.21 -56.52
CA ALA A 77 -31.29 73.76 -56.52
C ALA A 77 -30.64 73.29 -57.82
N GLN A 78 -29.36 72.93 -57.76
CA GLN A 78 -28.77 72.08 -58.78
C GLN A 78 -29.42 70.73 -58.58
N ARG A 79 -30.29 70.38 -59.55
CA ARG A 79 -30.94 69.08 -59.71
C ARG A 79 -30.10 68.00 -59.05
N ALA A 80 -30.52 67.56 -57.86
CA ALA A 80 -30.18 66.23 -57.42
C ALA A 80 -30.81 65.33 -58.48
N VAL A 81 -30.00 64.83 -59.40
CA VAL A 81 -30.37 63.65 -60.16
C VAL A 81 -30.39 62.55 -59.13
N THR A 82 -31.54 62.41 -58.45
CA THR A 82 -31.86 61.24 -57.64
C THR A 82 -32.00 60.11 -58.64
N MET A 83 -30.89 59.42 -58.90
CA MET A 83 -30.92 58.09 -59.49
C MET A 83 -31.89 57.29 -58.62
N LEU A 84 -32.96 56.76 -59.19
CA LEU A 84 -33.91 55.93 -58.45
C LEU A 84 -33.42 54.48 -58.54
N ASP A 85 -33.60 53.69 -57.48
CA ASP A 85 -33.36 52.24 -57.55
C ASP A 85 -34.48 51.55 -58.35
N ASP A 86 -34.36 50.24 -58.56
CA ASP A 86 -35.36 49.46 -59.30
C ASP A 86 -36.76 49.45 -58.64
N ASN A 87 -36.87 49.98 -57.40
CA ASN A 87 -38.11 50.15 -56.64
C ASN A 87 -38.60 51.61 -56.62
N GLY A 88 -37.96 52.52 -57.37
CA GLY A 88 -38.37 53.92 -57.48
C GLY A 88 -37.99 54.81 -56.30
N GLN A 89 -37.07 54.37 -55.41
CA GLN A 89 -36.58 55.18 -54.30
C GLN A 89 -35.30 55.95 -54.64
N PRO A 90 -35.12 57.19 -54.15
CA PRO A 90 -33.93 57.99 -54.41
C PRO A 90 -32.67 57.33 -53.82
N VAL A 91 -31.78 56.90 -54.72
CA VAL A 91 -30.45 56.35 -54.41
C VAL A 91 -29.60 57.48 -53.85
N ASN A 92 -29.22 57.35 -52.59
CA ASN A 92 -28.22 58.20 -51.99
C ASN A 92 -26.83 57.77 -52.48
N VAL A 93 -26.44 58.23 -53.67
CA VAL A 93 -25.15 57.91 -54.32
C VAL A 93 -23.96 58.23 -53.39
N THR A 94 -24.08 59.26 -52.56
CA THR A 94 -23.05 59.60 -51.56
C THR A 94 -22.92 58.54 -50.48
N ALA A 95 -24.03 57.94 -50.02
CA ALA A 95 -23.99 56.82 -49.09
C ALA A 95 -23.39 55.56 -49.73
N LEU A 96 -23.78 55.22 -50.96
CA LEU A 96 -23.19 54.06 -51.67
C LEU A 96 -21.69 54.21 -51.94
N MET A 97 -21.22 55.42 -52.25
CA MET A 97 -19.77 55.68 -52.38
C MET A 97 -19.04 55.56 -51.04
N ALA A 98 -19.67 55.97 -49.93
CA ALA A 98 -19.11 55.81 -48.60
C ALA A 98 -19.05 54.33 -48.19
N ASP A 99 -20.09 53.55 -48.49
CA ASP A 99 -20.14 52.11 -48.23
C ASP A 99 -19.11 51.36 -49.09
N LEU A 100 -18.96 51.71 -50.38
CA LEU A 100 -17.93 51.11 -51.23
C LEU A 100 -16.52 51.43 -50.74
N LYS A 101 -16.29 52.66 -50.24
CA LYS A 101 -15.01 53.02 -49.61
C LYS A 101 -14.78 52.20 -48.34
N LYS A 102 -15.79 52.07 -47.48
CA LYS A 102 -15.74 51.25 -46.26
C LYS A 102 -15.44 49.78 -46.57
N GLU A 103 -16.10 49.19 -47.57
CA GLU A 103 -15.84 47.82 -48.03
C GLU A 103 -14.41 47.63 -48.56
N ARG A 104 -13.87 48.62 -49.26
CA ARG A 104 -12.45 48.58 -49.70
C ARG A 104 -11.48 48.63 -48.54
N ASP A 105 -11.74 49.49 -47.56
CA ASP A 105 -10.92 49.61 -46.35
C ASP A 105 -11.01 48.33 -45.49
N GLU A 106 -12.20 47.74 -45.36
CA GLU A 106 -12.42 46.46 -44.68
C GLU A 106 -11.75 45.29 -45.40
N LYS A 107 -11.82 45.25 -46.74
CA LYS A 107 -11.10 44.26 -47.55
C LYS A 107 -9.59 44.36 -47.36
N ALA A 108 -9.03 45.56 -47.40
CA ALA A 108 -7.60 45.78 -47.17
C ALA A 108 -7.18 45.33 -45.75
N ALA A 109 -8.00 45.64 -44.74
CA ALA A 109 -7.77 45.19 -43.36
C ALA A 109 -7.86 43.66 -43.21
N LEU A 110 -8.76 43.00 -43.96
CA LEU A 110 -8.87 41.54 -43.99
C LEU A 110 -7.67 40.89 -44.69
N GLU A 111 -7.18 41.47 -45.77
CA GLU A 111 -5.97 41.01 -46.47
C GLU A 111 -4.72 41.14 -45.57
N GLU A 112 -4.59 42.23 -44.82
CA GLU A 112 -3.53 42.40 -43.83
C GLU A 112 -3.61 41.35 -42.70
N LYS A 113 -4.80 41.11 -42.16
CA LYS A 113 -5.04 40.04 -41.17
C LYS A 113 -4.70 38.66 -41.75
N ASN A 114 -5.07 38.38 -42.99
CA ASN A 114 -4.76 37.11 -43.65
C ASN A 114 -3.24 36.92 -43.80
N ASN A 115 -2.52 37.96 -44.20
CA ASN A 115 -1.06 37.94 -44.30
C ASN A 115 -0.40 37.76 -42.92
N ALA A 116 -0.91 38.41 -41.88
CA ALA A 116 -0.43 38.22 -40.51
C ALA A 116 -0.66 36.78 -40.01
N LEU A 117 -1.82 36.19 -40.31
CA LEU A 117 -2.12 34.79 -39.97
C LEU A 117 -1.21 33.81 -40.71
N ARG A 118 -0.94 34.03 -42.00
CA ARG A 118 0.02 33.20 -42.78
C ARG A 118 1.42 33.24 -42.16
N LYS A 119 1.92 34.42 -41.82
CA LYS A 119 3.22 34.58 -41.14
C LYS A 119 3.24 33.92 -39.76
N ARG A 120 2.13 33.97 -39.01
CA ARG A 120 2.00 33.28 -37.72
C ARG A 120 2.01 31.76 -37.89
N LEU A 121 1.29 31.22 -38.88
CA LEU A 121 1.27 29.79 -39.18
C LEU A 121 2.66 29.28 -39.56
N GLN A 122 3.36 30.01 -40.43
CA GLN A 122 4.73 29.65 -40.81
C GLN A 122 5.67 29.59 -39.61
N ARG A 123 5.62 30.58 -38.71
CA ARG A 123 6.41 30.56 -37.47
C ARG A 123 6.08 29.35 -36.60
N MET A 124 4.79 29.06 -36.41
CA MET A 124 4.34 27.92 -35.62
C MET A 124 4.81 26.58 -36.20
N LEU A 125 4.83 26.43 -37.53
CA LEU A 125 5.35 25.22 -38.18
C LEU A 125 6.86 25.08 -37.96
N ILE A 126 7.63 26.17 -38.09
CA ILE A 126 9.07 26.16 -37.84
C ILE A 126 9.36 25.78 -36.38
N GLU A 127 8.67 26.42 -35.43
CA GLU A 127 8.81 26.11 -33.99
C GLU A 127 8.45 24.64 -33.69
N ASN A 128 7.40 24.11 -34.32
CA ASN A 128 7.02 22.71 -34.15
C ASN A 128 8.10 21.75 -34.68
N ASP A 129 8.64 22.04 -35.87
CA ASP A 129 9.72 21.24 -36.46
C ASP A 129 10.98 21.28 -35.60
N GLU A 130 11.35 22.45 -35.06
CA GLU A 130 12.49 22.60 -34.15
C GLU A 130 12.30 21.77 -32.87
N VAL A 131 11.13 21.84 -32.23
CA VAL A 131 10.82 21.05 -31.03
C VAL A 131 10.90 19.56 -31.34
N ARG A 132 10.37 19.13 -32.49
CA ARG A 132 10.42 17.73 -32.93
C ARG A 132 11.85 17.25 -33.14
N VAL A 133 12.71 18.06 -33.76
CA VAL A 133 14.12 17.73 -33.98
C VAL A 133 14.89 17.65 -32.65
N ARG A 134 14.68 18.63 -31.75
CA ARG A 134 15.31 18.63 -30.42
C ARG A 134 14.92 17.39 -29.62
N ALA A 135 13.63 17.07 -29.54
CA ALA A 135 13.14 15.88 -28.85
C ALA A 135 13.72 14.58 -29.44
N LYS A 136 13.80 14.47 -30.78
CA LYS A 136 14.40 13.32 -31.44
C LYS A 136 15.88 13.17 -31.09
N ASN A 137 16.62 14.27 -31.05
CA ASN A 137 18.04 14.26 -30.71
C ASN A 137 18.26 13.88 -29.24
N GLU A 138 17.46 14.41 -28.32
CA GLU A 138 17.50 14.07 -26.89
C GLU A 138 17.22 12.58 -26.65
N VAL A 139 16.19 12.02 -27.30
CA VAL A 139 15.89 10.58 -27.22
C VAL A 139 17.04 9.74 -27.77
N THR A 140 17.62 10.16 -28.90
CA THR A 140 18.75 9.45 -29.51
C THR A 140 19.98 9.46 -28.60
N ALA A 141 20.31 10.62 -28.02
CA ALA A 141 21.41 10.78 -27.07
C ALA A 141 21.18 9.94 -25.80
N ALA A 142 19.95 9.93 -25.27
CA ALA A 142 19.58 9.10 -24.12
C ALA A 142 19.74 7.60 -24.44
N GLN A 143 19.27 7.15 -25.61
CA GLN A 143 19.44 5.76 -26.04
C GLN A 143 20.90 5.36 -26.19
N GLU A 144 21.75 6.22 -26.76
CA GLU A 144 23.19 5.96 -26.85
C GLU A 144 23.86 5.89 -25.49
N LYS A 145 23.49 6.77 -24.56
CA LYS A 145 23.98 6.75 -23.18
C LYS A 145 23.62 5.43 -22.49
N THR A 146 22.35 5.04 -22.54
CA THR A 146 21.89 3.78 -21.94
C THR A 146 22.57 2.57 -22.58
N LYS A 147 22.78 2.56 -23.91
CA LYS A 147 23.53 1.49 -24.57
C LYS A 147 24.96 1.37 -24.03
N ARG A 148 25.66 2.50 -23.82
CA ARG A 148 27.01 2.51 -23.24
C ARG A 148 27.01 1.97 -21.80
N GLU A 149 26.08 2.44 -20.96
CA GLU A 149 25.94 1.98 -19.58
C GLU A 149 25.66 0.47 -19.50
N VAL A 150 24.78 -0.05 -20.36
CA VAL A 150 24.51 -1.50 -20.42
C VAL A 150 25.75 -2.28 -20.83
N THR A 151 26.49 -1.82 -21.84
CA THR A 151 27.75 -2.49 -22.24
C THR A 151 28.80 -2.45 -21.14
N GLU A 152 28.90 -1.34 -20.40
CA GLU A 152 29.81 -1.22 -19.27
C GLU A 152 29.43 -2.17 -18.13
N ALA A 153 28.14 -2.21 -17.75
CA ALA A 153 27.64 -3.13 -16.73
C ALA A 153 27.85 -4.60 -17.11
N GLN A 154 27.66 -4.95 -18.38
CA GLN A 154 27.96 -6.30 -18.89
C GLN A 154 29.45 -6.64 -18.78
N ASN A 155 30.34 -5.69 -19.10
CA ASN A 155 31.78 -5.86 -18.95
C ASN A 155 32.19 -6.02 -17.48
N GLN A 156 31.61 -5.22 -16.57
CA GLN A 156 31.84 -5.34 -15.13
C GLN A 156 31.36 -6.69 -14.60
N LEU A 157 30.18 -7.16 -15.03
CA LEU A 157 29.66 -8.48 -14.67
C LEU A 157 30.57 -9.60 -15.19
N ALA A 158 31.06 -9.49 -16.42
CA ALA A 158 32.02 -10.45 -16.99
C ALA A 158 33.34 -10.48 -16.18
N ALA A 159 33.86 -9.31 -15.80
CA ALA A 159 35.05 -9.19 -14.96
C ALA A 159 34.83 -9.78 -13.56
N ALA A 160 33.72 -9.48 -12.91
CA ALA A 160 33.37 -10.05 -11.60
C ALA A 160 33.20 -11.58 -11.65
N ARG A 161 32.57 -12.11 -12.70
CA ARG A 161 32.48 -13.55 -12.95
C ARG A 161 33.87 -14.18 -13.18
N ALA A 162 34.77 -13.49 -13.86
CA ALA A 162 36.15 -13.93 -14.03
C ALA A 162 36.89 -13.96 -12.68
N GLN A 163 36.74 -12.92 -11.86
CA GLN A 163 37.32 -12.86 -10.51
C GLN A 163 36.77 -13.96 -9.60
N LEU A 164 35.46 -14.26 -9.66
CA LEU A 164 34.86 -15.37 -8.93
C LEU A 164 35.49 -16.72 -9.33
N ARG A 165 35.66 -16.95 -10.63
CA ARG A 165 36.36 -18.15 -11.15
C ARG A 165 37.83 -18.25 -10.71
N LEU A 166 38.50 -17.11 -10.46
CA LEU A 166 39.87 -17.09 -9.93
C LEU A 166 39.90 -17.36 -8.42
N GLN A 167 38.91 -16.87 -7.68
CA GLN A 167 38.76 -17.09 -6.23
C GLN A 167 38.26 -18.50 -5.87
N ASP A 168 37.59 -19.19 -6.80
CA ASP A 168 37.13 -20.58 -6.64
C ASP A 168 38.24 -21.64 -6.90
N ARG A 169 39.48 -21.23 -7.16
CA ARG A 169 40.58 -22.16 -7.50
C ARG A 169 41.21 -22.89 -6.30
N GLY A 170 40.71 -22.70 -5.08
CA GLY A 170 41.18 -23.41 -3.89
C GLY A 170 40.01 -24.01 -3.09
N PRO A 171 40.02 -25.32 -2.77
CA PRO A 171 38.97 -25.95 -1.95
C PRO A 171 38.84 -25.28 -0.58
N ASP A 172 39.94 -24.74 -0.04
CA ASP A 172 39.97 -24.05 1.25
C ASP A 172 39.25 -22.70 1.22
N ALA A 173 39.40 -21.92 0.14
CA ALA A 173 38.76 -20.61 0.00
C ALA A 173 37.24 -20.71 -0.22
N GLN A 174 36.77 -21.79 -0.84
CA GLN A 174 35.35 -22.09 -0.99
C GLN A 174 34.74 -22.55 0.34
N LEU A 175 35.44 -23.41 1.08
CA LEU A 175 35.02 -23.88 2.39
C LEU A 175 34.92 -22.73 3.40
N GLU A 176 35.90 -21.83 3.44
CA GLU A 176 35.87 -20.66 4.33
C GLU A 176 34.76 -19.66 3.97
N ARG A 177 34.44 -19.50 2.68
CA ARG A 177 33.28 -18.68 2.25
C ARG A 177 31.95 -19.31 2.66
N VAL A 178 31.81 -20.63 2.51
CA VAL A 178 30.59 -21.35 2.96
C VAL A 178 30.44 -21.25 4.48
N LYS A 179 31.51 -21.50 5.24
CA LYS A 179 31.50 -21.33 6.70
C LYS A 179 31.15 -19.90 7.12
N LYS A 180 31.70 -18.89 6.45
CA LYS A 180 31.37 -17.48 6.74
C LYS A 180 29.90 -17.17 6.45
N ALA A 181 29.38 -17.59 5.29
CA ALA A 181 27.98 -17.38 4.94
C ALA A 181 27.03 -18.12 5.89
N GLU A 182 27.40 -19.33 6.32
CA GLU A 182 26.66 -20.11 7.32
C GLU A 182 26.69 -19.44 8.70
N ALA A 183 27.85 -18.92 9.12
CA ALA A 183 28.00 -18.17 10.36
C ALA A 183 27.17 -16.87 10.34
N GLU A 184 27.17 -16.13 9.22
CA GLU A 184 26.34 -14.93 9.02
C GLU A 184 24.85 -15.27 9.07
N ARG A 185 24.41 -16.33 8.38
CA ARG A 185 23.03 -16.82 8.43
C ARG A 185 22.63 -17.20 9.85
N THR A 186 23.49 -17.94 10.55
CA THR A 186 23.26 -18.37 11.94
C THR A 186 23.18 -17.16 12.88
N GLY A 187 24.04 -16.16 12.68
CA GLY A 187 24.02 -14.90 13.44
C GLY A 187 22.72 -14.11 13.25
N MET A 188 22.23 -14.02 12.02
CA MET A 188 20.93 -13.38 11.72
C MET A 188 19.77 -14.14 12.36
N LEU A 189 19.74 -15.48 12.24
CA LEU A 189 18.70 -16.31 12.83
C LEU A 189 18.70 -16.22 14.37
N ASN A 190 19.87 -16.21 14.99
CA ASN A 190 20.00 -16.08 16.45
C ASN A 190 19.51 -14.70 16.93
N THR A 191 19.84 -13.64 16.19
CA THR A 191 19.33 -12.30 16.48
C THR A 191 17.80 -12.26 16.42
N ARG A 192 17.22 -12.89 15.39
CA ARG A 192 15.77 -13.02 15.23
C ARG A 192 15.14 -13.85 16.34
N TYR A 193 15.71 -15.01 16.68
CA TYR A 193 15.28 -15.85 17.79
C TYR A 193 15.19 -15.05 19.10
N ARG A 194 16.24 -14.31 19.45
CA ARG A 194 16.25 -13.45 20.65
C ARG A 194 15.19 -12.35 20.63
N SER A 195 14.86 -11.80 19.46
CA SER A 195 13.74 -10.86 19.35
C SER A 195 12.39 -11.55 19.51
N GLU A 196 12.22 -12.73 18.92
CA GLU A 196 10.96 -13.48 19.03
C GLU A 196 10.72 -13.99 20.46
N CYS A 197 11.76 -14.42 21.18
CA CYS A 197 11.67 -14.75 22.62
C CYS A 197 11.16 -13.56 23.45
N ARG A 198 11.68 -12.35 23.21
CA ARG A 198 11.22 -11.15 23.93
C ARG A 198 9.74 -10.86 23.69
N ILE A 199 9.27 -11.01 22.44
CA ILE A 199 7.86 -10.83 22.12
C ILE A 199 7.03 -11.98 22.73
N ALA A 200 7.54 -13.21 22.69
CA ALA A 200 6.88 -14.38 23.28
C ALA A 200 6.69 -14.25 24.79
N THR A 201 7.63 -13.65 25.53
CA THR A 201 7.47 -13.36 26.96
C THR A 201 6.32 -12.39 27.22
N VAL A 202 6.20 -11.32 26.42
CA VAL A 202 5.11 -10.35 26.54
C VAL A 202 3.77 -10.99 26.18
N ASP A 203 3.74 -11.77 25.10
CA ASP A 203 2.55 -12.50 24.69
C ASP A 203 2.13 -13.54 25.73
N ALA A 204 3.07 -14.28 26.33
CA ALA A 204 2.80 -15.24 27.38
C ALA A 204 2.08 -14.60 28.57
N GLN A 205 2.55 -13.43 29.03
CA GLN A 205 1.87 -12.71 30.11
C GLN A 205 0.47 -12.25 29.69
N ARG A 206 0.31 -11.71 28.48
CA ARG A 206 -1.02 -11.33 27.96
C ARG A 206 -1.98 -12.51 27.94
N ILE A 207 -1.50 -13.67 27.49
CA ILE A 207 -2.30 -14.90 27.43
C ILE A 207 -2.66 -15.35 28.85
N LEU A 208 -1.71 -15.31 29.80
CA LEU A 208 -1.97 -15.63 31.20
C LEU A 208 -3.08 -14.75 31.79
N ASP A 209 -2.98 -13.43 31.62
CA ASP A 209 -3.98 -12.48 32.13
C ASP A 209 -5.36 -12.74 31.52
N SER A 210 -5.42 -13.04 30.22
CA SER A 210 -6.65 -13.41 29.51
C SER A 210 -7.27 -14.70 30.06
N VAL A 211 -6.46 -15.75 30.20
CA VAL A 211 -6.87 -17.06 30.74
C VAL A 211 -7.38 -16.92 32.17
N VAL A 212 -6.69 -16.17 33.02
CA VAL A 212 -7.13 -15.87 34.39
C VAL A 212 -8.47 -15.16 34.39
N GLY A 213 -8.65 -14.13 33.55
CA GLY A 213 -9.92 -13.41 33.40
C GLY A 213 -11.08 -14.32 32.97
N MET A 214 -10.84 -15.22 32.01
CA MET A 214 -11.83 -16.19 31.55
C MET A 214 -12.20 -17.19 32.63
N PHE A 215 -11.23 -17.78 33.33
CA PHE A 215 -11.49 -18.70 34.42
C PHE A 215 -12.25 -18.04 35.57
N ARG A 216 -11.89 -16.83 35.99
CA ARG A 216 -12.63 -16.10 37.03
C ARG A 216 -14.07 -15.82 36.62
N THR A 217 -14.31 -15.56 35.34
CA THR A 217 -15.67 -15.40 34.79
C THR A 217 -16.45 -16.72 34.86
N LYS A 218 -15.82 -17.84 34.50
CA LYS A 218 -16.44 -19.18 34.59
C LYS A 218 -16.69 -19.60 36.05
N LEU A 219 -15.76 -19.36 36.96
CA LEU A 219 -15.92 -19.62 38.39
C LEU A 219 -17.06 -18.79 39.01
N ARG A 220 -17.19 -17.52 38.61
CA ARG A 220 -18.35 -16.69 38.99
C ARG A 220 -19.67 -17.23 38.42
N GLN A 221 -19.66 -17.82 37.23
CA GLN A 221 -20.83 -18.47 36.67
C GLN A 221 -21.20 -19.72 37.47
N VAL A 222 -20.19 -20.53 37.83
CA VAL A 222 -20.37 -21.70 38.71
C VAL A 222 -20.99 -21.29 40.04
N GLY A 223 -20.49 -20.25 40.72
CA GLY A 223 -21.06 -19.81 41.99
C GLY A 223 -22.55 -19.43 41.93
N ARG A 224 -22.99 -18.90 40.79
CA ARG A 224 -24.42 -18.60 40.53
C ARG A 224 -25.25 -19.86 40.25
N MET A 225 -24.70 -20.80 39.48
CA MET A 225 -25.39 -22.01 39.02
C MET A 225 -25.33 -23.20 40.00
N ALA A 226 -24.33 -23.26 40.90
CA ALA A 226 -24.15 -24.36 41.84
C ALA A 226 -25.34 -24.54 42.80
N ARG A 227 -26.18 -23.50 42.96
CA ARG A 227 -27.44 -23.56 43.69
C ARG A 227 -28.47 -24.53 43.05
N GLU A 228 -28.29 -24.88 41.78
CA GLU A 228 -29.24 -25.67 40.98
C GLU A 228 -28.79 -27.12 40.75
N ASN A 229 -27.77 -27.60 41.47
CA ASN A 229 -27.30 -28.99 41.50
C ASN A 229 -26.70 -29.49 40.18
N THR A 230 -25.44 -29.14 39.90
CA THR A 230 -24.73 -29.59 38.69
C THR A 230 -23.58 -30.55 39.01
N ASN A 231 -23.74 -31.80 38.59
CA ASN A 231 -22.71 -32.88 38.61
C ASN A 231 -21.51 -32.63 37.66
N LYS A 232 -21.26 -31.40 37.22
CA LYS A 232 -20.14 -31.05 36.33
C LYS A 232 -19.18 -30.14 37.06
N HIS A 233 -18.08 -30.74 37.52
CA HIS A 233 -16.99 -30.05 38.19
C HIS A 233 -15.92 -29.54 37.22
N ASP A 234 -16.16 -29.57 35.91
CA ASP A 234 -15.16 -29.20 34.91
C ASP A 234 -15.30 -27.73 34.45
N LEU A 235 -14.17 -27.05 34.35
CA LEU A 235 -13.99 -25.74 33.76
C LEU A 235 -13.18 -25.88 32.48
N GLU A 236 -13.62 -25.17 31.45
CA GLU A 236 -12.92 -25.07 30.17
C GLU A 236 -12.86 -23.63 29.71
N VAL A 237 -11.67 -23.21 29.29
CA VAL A 237 -11.42 -21.92 28.64
C VAL A 237 -10.56 -22.14 27.40
N ALA A 238 -10.77 -21.31 26.38
CA ALA A 238 -9.98 -21.32 25.15
C ALA A 238 -9.49 -19.90 24.87
N CYS A 239 -8.22 -19.77 24.48
CA CYS A 239 -7.61 -18.51 24.09
C CYS A 239 -7.02 -18.64 22.68
N ASP A 240 -7.45 -17.77 21.77
CA ASP A 240 -6.95 -17.71 20.39
C ASP A 240 -5.77 -16.74 20.25
N GLY A 241 -5.08 -16.80 19.10
CA GLY A 241 -3.95 -15.93 18.78
C GLY A 241 -2.69 -16.22 19.62
N VAL A 242 -2.49 -17.49 19.97
CA VAL A 242 -1.36 -17.99 20.75
C VAL A 242 -0.30 -18.54 19.80
N ARG A 243 0.86 -17.89 19.77
CA ARG A 243 2.01 -18.37 19.00
C ARG A 243 2.71 -19.48 19.76
N ARG A 244 3.24 -20.50 19.05
CA ARG A 244 3.92 -21.66 19.66
C ARG A 244 5.02 -21.26 20.64
N LEU A 245 5.85 -20.26 20.30
CA LEU A 245 6.92 -19.80 21.20
C LEU A 245 6.35 -19.20 22.50
N ALA A 246 5.27 -18.41 22.42
CA ALA A 246 4.60 -17.85 23.60
C ALA A 246 3.95 -18.94 24.46
N PHE A 247 3.33 -19.95 23.83
CA PHE A 247 2.83 -21.14 24.52
C PHE A 247 3.94 -21.85 25.30
N MET A 248 5.05 -22.15 24.62
CA MET A 248 6.19 -22.83 25.26
C MET A 248 6.81 -21.98 26.37
N THR A 249 6.91 -20.67 26.19
CA THR A 249 7.36 -19.74 27.24
C THR A 249 6.41 -19.72 28.43
N LEU A 250 5.09 -19.68 28.21
CA LEU A 250 4.08 -19.61 29.26
C LEU A 250 4.09 -20.84 30.17
N PHE A 251 4.20 -22.04 29.57
CA PHE A 251 4.18 -23.31 30.31
C PHE A 251 5.59 -23.84 30.60
N SER A 252 6.61 -22.98 30.55
CA SER A 252 8.01 -23.32 30.87
C SER A 252 8.55 -24.56 30.12
N MET A 253 8.07 -24.80 28.90
CA MET A 253 8.54 -25.89 28.05
C MET A 253 9.91 -25.55 27.46
N THR A 254 10.76 -26.56 27.27
CA THR A 254 12.10 -26.36 26.72
C THR A 254 12.04 -25.88 25.28
N HIS A 255 12.55 -24.67 25.03
CA HIS A 255 12.74 -24.11 23.70
C HIS A 255 14.09 -23.41 23.66
N ASP A 256 14.94 -23.83 22.72
CA ASP A 256 16.25 -23.23 22.48
C ASP A 256 16.40 -22.84 21.01
N PHE A 257 17.56 -22.27 20.66
CA PHE A 257 17.85 -21.87 19.29
C PHE A 257 17.81 -23.06 18.32
N THR A 258 18.27 -24.23 18.77
CA THR A 258 18.27 -25.48 18.01
C THR A 258 16.84 -25.89 17.64
N PHE A 259 15.93 -25.91 18.61
CA PHE A 259 14.51 -26.15 18.40
C PHE A 259 13.90 -25.10 17.47
N TYR A 260 14.23 -23.82 17.66
CA TYR A 260 13.72 -22.72 16.84
C TYR A 260 14.07 -22.86 15.35
N THR A 261 15.26 -23.39 15.03
CA THR A 261 15.68 -23.64 13.64
C THR A 261 15.22 -25.00 13.10
N SER A 262 14.60 -25.84 13.93
CA SER A 262 14.17 -27.18 13.56
C SER A 262 12.79 -27.18 12.88
N ALA A 263 12.49 -28.26 12.15
CA ALA A 263 11.16 -28.48 11.59
C ALA A 263 10.07 -28.65 12.68
N ALA A 264 10.45 -29.03 13.91
CA ALA A 264 9.51 -29.26 15.01
C ALA A 264 8.80 -27.97 15.46
N LEU A 265 9.46 -26.81 15.37
CA LEU A 265 8.82 -25.52 15.62
C LEU A 265 7.65 -25.27 14.66
N HIS A 266 7.78 -25.74 13.42
CA HIS A 266 6.77 -25.56 12.37
C HIS A 266 5.76 -26.73 12.29
N SER A 267 5.85 -27.69 13.21
CA SER A 267 4.91 -28.79 13.29
C SER A 267 3.49 -28.28 13.56
N GLN A 268 2.55 -28.79 12.79
CA GLN A 268 1.11 -28.53 12.94
C GLN A 268 0.44 -29.51 13.92
N GLU A 269 1.21 -30.43 14.51
CA GLU A 269 0.67 -31.38 15.49
C GLU A 269 0.31 -30.66 16.80
N PRO A 270 -0.89 -30.91 17.35
CA PRO A 270 -1.30 -30.41 18.65
C PRO A 270 -0.32 -30.82 19.75
N VAL A 271 -0.04 -29.90 20.66
CA VAL A 271 0.79 -30.15 21.82
C VAL A 271 -0.10 -30.36 23.03
N HIS A 272 0.01 -31.53 23.65
CA HIS A 272 -0.68 -31.88 24.88
C HIS A 272 0.26 -31.73 26.06
N HIS A 273 -0.18 -31.01 27.08
CA HIS A 273 0.56 -30.78 28.30
C HIS A 273 -0.37 -30.85 29.51
N THR A 274 0.12 -31.34 30.65
CA THR A 274 -0.65 -31.41 31.89
C THR A 274 0.12 -30.65 32.95
N LEU A 275 -0.53 -29.63 33.52
CA LEU A 275 -0.01 -28.90 34.66
C LEU A 275 -0.40 -29.63 35.93
N GLU A 276 0.61 -30.22 36.56
CA GLU A 276 0.50 -30.82 37.89
C GLU A 276 0.43 -29.74 38.97
N GLN A 277 0.15 -30.15 40.22
CA GLN A 277 -0.12 -29.23 41.33
C GLN A 277 0.96 -28.14 41.51
N GLU A 278 2.24 -28.48 41.44
CA GLU A 278 3.34 -27.51 41.62
C GLU A 278 3.36 -26.48 40.48
N GLN A 279 3.35 -26.93 39.22
CA GLN A 279 3.36 -26.05 38.05
C GLN A 279 2.11 -25.17 37.97
N PHE A 280 0.96 -25.72 38.35
CA PHE A 280 -0.29 -24.98 38.45
C PHE A 280 -0.19 -23.84 39.47
N LEU A 281 0.38 -24.12 40.65
CA LEU A 281 0.58 -23.11 41.70
C LEU A 281 1.62 -22.07 41.29
N ASP A 282 2.71 -22.48 40.65
CA ASP A 282 3.74 -21.55 40.17
C ASP A 282 3.20 -20.60 39.10
N LEU A 283 2.38 -21.11 38.18
CA LEU A 283 1.85 -20.32 37.07
C LEU A 283 0.69 -19.40 37.49
N PHE A 284 -0.25 -19.92 38.26
CA PHE A 284 -1.49 -19.20 38.58
C PHE A 284 -1.55 -18.66 40.01
N GLY A 285 -0.78 -19.23 40.94
CA GLY A 285 -0.89 -18.97 42.37
C GLY A 285 -2.34 -19.10 42.84
N ASN A 286 -2.83 -18.04 43.50
CA ASN A 286 -4.20 -17.96 43.98
C ASN A 286 -5.15 -17.23 43.01
N SER A 287 -4.73 -16.98 41.76
CA SER A 287 -5.47 -16.13 40.83
C SER A 287 -6.73 -16.77 40.26
N LEU A 288 -6.78 -18.11 40.21
CA LEU A 288 -7.92 -18.88 39.70
C LEU A 288 -8.95 -19.18 40.80
N CYS A 289 -9.37 -18.14 41.50
CA CYS A 289 -10.45 -18.20 42.48
C CYS A 289 -11.50 -17.09 42.27
N HIS A 290 -12.70 -17.35 42.76
CA HIS A 290 -13.79 -16.39 42.88
C HIS A 290 -14.45 -16.52 44.25
N GLU A 291 -14.52 -15.41 44.99
CA GLU A 291 -15.25 -15.33 46.25
C GLU A 291 -16.71 -14.94 45.99
N GLU A 292 -17.64 -15.81 46.35
CA GLU A 292 -19.08 -15.56 46.15
C GLU A 292 -19.70 -14.81 47.34
N ARG A 293 -19.25 -15.16 48.55
CA ARG A 293 -19.60 -14.50 49.82
C ARG A 293 -18.44 -14.68 50.78
N ALA A 294 -18.37 -13.85 51.83
CA ALA A 294 -17.29 -13.86 52.81
C ALA A 294 -16.89 -15.29 53.23
N GLY A 295 -15.68 -15.69 52.85
CA GLY A 295 -15.11 -16.99 53.21
C GLY A 295 -15.60 -18.19 52.39
N LEU A 296 -16.36 -18.00 51.32
CA LEU A 296 -16.76 -19.05 50.37
C LEU A 296 -16.13 -18.78 48.99
N PHE A 297 -15.19 -19.63 48.60
CA PHE A 297 -14.44 -19.53 47.37
C PHE A 297 -14.73 -20.70 46.44
N TYR A 298 -14.85 -20.41 45.14
CA TYR A 298 -14.78 -21.38 44.06
C TYR A 298 -13.40 -21.28 43.43
N VAL A 299 -12.66 -22.40 43.41
CA VAL A 299 -11.25 -22.42 43.03
C VAL A 299 -11.02 -23.49 41.97
N ALA A 300 -10.29 -23.16 40.92
CA ALA A 300 -9.82 -24.16 39.94
C ALA A 300 -8.74 -25.06 40.57
N THR A 301 -8.74 -26.35 40.23
CA THR A 301 -7.85 -27.34 40.84
C THR A 301 -7.01 -28.06 39.80
N ALA A 302 -5.76 -28.38 40.14
CA ALA A 302 -4.93 -29.28 39.36
C ALA A 302 -5.46 -30.73 39.44
N PRO A 303 -5.10 -31.62 38.49
CA PRO A 303 -4.32 -31.35 37.29
C PRO A 303 -5.11 -30.52 36.26
N MET A 304 -4.41 -29.66 35.52
CA MET A 304 -5.00 -28.91 34.41
C MET A 304 -4.45 -29.43 33.09
N LEU A 305 -5.35 -29.87 32.21
CA LEU A 305 -5.03 -30.29 30.86
C LEU A 305 -4.94 -29.05 29.96
N VAL A 306 -3.85 -28.96 29.22
CA VAL A 306 -3.56 -27.87 28.30
C VAL A 306 -3.33 -28.47 26.91
N VAL A 307 -4.07 -27.98 25.92
CA VAL A 307 -3.94 -28.41 24.53
C VAL A 307 -3.69 -27.19 23.67
N PHE A 308 -2.53 -27.14 23.02
CA PHE A 308 -2.20 -26.11 22.04
C PHE A 308 -2.37 -26.67 20.63
N ASP A 309 -3.17 -25.98 19.82
CA ASP A 309 -3.35 -26.28 18.40
C ASP A 309 -2.62 -25.23 17.55
N PRO A 310 -1.50 -25.60 16.90
CA PRO A 310 -0.74 -24.69 16.04
C PRO A 310 -1.51 -24.26 14.80
N SER A 311 -2.45 -25.07 14.31
CA SER A 311 -3.20 -24.79 13.09
C SER A 311 -4.25 -23.70 13.28
N ALA A 312 -4.85 -23.64 14.48
CA ALA A 312 -5.79 -22.62 14.90
C ALA A 312 -5.12 -21.48 15.70
N GLU A 313 -3.82 -21.59 15.99
CA GLU A 313 -3.09 -20.73 16.92
C GLU A 313 -3.87 -20.53 18.24
N SER A 314 -4.37 -21.61 18.84
CA SER A 314 -5.23 -21.55 20.02
C SER A 314 -4.74 -22.47 21.14
N VAL A 315 -5.05 -22.12 22.38
CA VAL A 315 -4.82 -22.96 23.56
C VAL A 315 -6.11 -23.18 24.32
N VAL A 316 -6.39 -24.44 24.67
CA VAL A 316 -7.54 -24.84 25.47
C VAL A 316 -7.03 -25.37 26.81
N LEU A 317 -7.57 -24.84 27.90
CA LEU A 317 -7.25 -25.27 29.26
C LEU A 317 -8.49 -25.84 29.93
N ARG A 318 -8.35 -27.04 30.49
CA ARG A 318 -9.42 -27.79 31.15
C ARG A 318 -8.97 -28.24 32.53
N CYS A 319 -9.76 -27.98 33.55
CA CYS A 319 -9.47 -28.40 34.92
C CYS A 319 -10.76 -28.59 35.71
N GLN A 320 -10.66 -29.17 36.90
CA GLN A 320 -11.79 -29.21 37.81
C GLN A 320 -11.88 -27.95 38.67
N TRP A 321 -12.99 -27.78 39.38
CA TRP A 321 -13.15 -26.77 40.42
C TRP A 321 -13.62 -27.38 41.73
N ALA A 322 -13.23 -26.75 42.84
CA ALA A 322 -13.64 -27.11 44.18
C ALA A 322 -14.22 -25.90 44.93
N GLU A 323 -15.10 -26.19 45.89
CA GLU A 323 -15.57 -25.22 46.88
C GLU A 323 -14.64 -25.23 48.09
N GLN A 324 -14.12 -24.06 48.47
CA GLN A 324 -13.33 -23.87 49.68
C GLN A 324 -14.09 -22.93 50.63
N ASN A 325 -14.35 -23.38 51.85
CA ASN A 325 -15.11 -22.63 52.84
C ASN A 325 -14.24 -22.32 54.06
N ALA A 326 -13.54 -21.18 54.00
CA ALA A 326 -12.61 -20.72 55.02
C ALA A 326 -13.27 -20.54 56.40
N LEU A 327 -14.55 -20.16 56.45
CA LEU A 327 -15.29 -20.05 57.72
C LEU A 327 -15.56 -21.42 58.35
N ARG A 328 -15.80 -22.45 57.55
CA ARG A 328 -15.97 -23.82 58.05
C ARG A 328 -14.65 -24.38 58.59
N ASP A 329 -13.53 -24.04 57.96
CA ASP A 329 -12.20 -24.46 58.40
C ASP A 329 -11.74 -23.70 59.66
N LEU A 330 -12.00 -22.39 59.75
CA LEU A 330 -11.82 -21.62 60.99
C LEU A 330 -12.69 -22.16 62.13
N ALA A 331 -13.99 -22.43 61.88
CA ALA A 331 -14.88 -22.97 62.91
C ALA A 331 -14.50 -24.38 63.40
N ARG A 332 -13.83 -25.19 62.57
CA ARG A 332 -13.22 -26.46 62.99
C ARG A 332 -11.99 -26.25 63.87
N ASN A 333 -11.16 -25.26 63.53
CA ASN A 333 -9.93 -24.95 64.27
C ASN A 333 -10.17 -24.20 65.59
N PHE A 334 -11.29 -23.49 65.74
CA PHE A 334 -11.71 -22.81 66.98
C PHE A 334 -12.51 -23.70 67.95
N ARG A 335 -12.77 -24.98 67.61
CA ARG A 335 -13.27 -25.97 68.59
C ARG A 335 -12.10 -26.53 69.42
N PHE A 336 -11.44 -25.67 70.19
CA PHE A 336 -10.54 -26.05 71.28
C PHE A 336 -10.69 -25.10 72.44
#